data_AF-A0A955KT55-F1
#
_entry.id   AF-A0A955KT55-F1
#
_cell.length_a   1.000
_cell.length_b   1.000
_cell.length_c   1.000
_cell.angle_alpha   90.00
_cell.angle_beta   90.00
_cell.angle_gamma   90.00
#
_symmetry.space_group_name_H-M   'P 1'
#
loop_
_entity.id
_entity.type
_entity.pdbx_description
1 polymer ?
#
loop_
_entity_poly.entity_id
_entity_poly.type
_entity_poly.pdbx_seq_one_letter_code
_entity_poly.pdbx_strand_id
1 'polypeptide(L)'
;MKKNSQPTQYFDLTQSVMEQIQSEHIRMKPSWIFLIGSISVVFGIASFTLMASLLLSLVWYQSILIGFEKLTRFGLTGWLLLLARLPWLAVGASFLLTLIGWWLIQRSEYGGRHRKRVIGASVFAAILVSSLLFHRAKVWQLLPDYARENMVSQPPSIQDERVLVGRIISAQGTEYNLLHASGEVIPVVISDPEMIEQLQHVPLIGEYVVVLGHWDDRVFEVQQLKIWLKETP
;
A
#
# COMPACT_ATOMS: atom_id res chain seq x y z
N MET A 1 -11.48 38.49 -66.51
CA MET A 1 -11.35 37.98 -65.13
C MET A 1 -9.95 37.41 -64.94
N LYS A 2 -9.06 38.10 -64.22
CA LYS A 2 -7.68 37.63 -63.96
C LYS A 2 -7.68 36.76 -62.71
N LYS A 3 -7.27 35.50 -62.85
CA LYS A 3 -7.13 34.53 -61.77
C LYS A 3 -5.78 34.78 -61.08
N ASN A 4 -5.79 35.44 -59.92
CA ASN A 4 -4.61 35.66 -59.10
C ASN A 4 -4.31 34.36 -58.33
N SER A 5 -3.54 33.47 -58.94
CA SER A 5 -2.91 32.35 -58.24
C SER A 5 -1.65 32.88 -57.54
N GLN A 6 -1.61 32.87 -56.22
CA GLN A 6 -0.37 33.02 -55.45
C GLN A 6 0.21 31.63 -55.15
N PRO A 7 1.38 31.24 -55.70
CA PRO A 7 2.04 30.03 -55.27
C PRO A 7 3.51 30.32 -54.93
N THR A 8 3.85 30.76 -53.70
CA THR A 8 5.29 30.93 -53.38
C THR A 8 5.74 30.82 -51.93
N GLN A 9 4.88 30.67 -50.91
CA GLN A 9 5.42 30.59 -49.53
C GLN A 9 5.96 29.20 -49.11
N TYR A 10 5.49 28.11 -49.71
CA TYR A 10 5.94 26.74 -49.35
C TYR A 10 7.32 26.37 -49.91
N PHE A 11 7.71 27.00 -51.03
CA PHE A 11 8.97 26.68 -51.71
C PHE A 11 10.17 27.18 -50.89
N ASP A 12 10.03 28.36 -50.27
CA ASP A 12 11.11 29.02 -49.53
C ASP A 12 11.46 28.29 -48.22
N LEU A 13 10.45 27.80 -47.48
CA LEU A 13 10.64 26.98 -46.28
C LEU A 13 11.32 25.64 -46.60
N THR A 14 10.96 25.02 -47.72
CA THR A 14 11.50 23.71 -48.12
C THR A 14 12.97 23.83 -48.51
N GLN A 15 13.31 24.89 -49.25
CA GLN A 15 14.69 25.15 -49.69
C GLN A 15 15.59 25.57 -48.52
N SER A 16 15.08 26.38 -47.59
CA SER A 16 15.78 26.76 -46.35
C SER A 16 16.07 25.54 -45.45
N VAL A 17 15.12 24.61 -45.32
CA VAL A 17 15.33 23.36 -44.57
C VAL A 17 16.36 22.47 -45.28
N MET A 18 16.34 22.37 -46.62
CA MET A 18 17.33 21.57 -47.35
C MET A 18 18.74 22.15 -47.31
N GLU A 19 18.90 23.48 -47.36
CA GLU A 19 20.21 24.12 -47.19
C GLU A 19 20.76 23.92 -45.76
N GLN A 20 19.92 23.93 -44.73
CA GLN A 20 20.32 23.63 -43.35
C GLN A 20 20.73 22.16 -43.15
N ILE A 21 20.11 21.23 -43.89
CA ILE A 21 20.48 19.81 -43.89
C ILE A 21 21.81 19.59 -44.63
N GLN A 22 21.99 20.24 -45.79
CA GLN A 22 23.21 20.11 -46.60
C GLN A 22 24.44 20.79 -45.98
N SER A 23 24.25 21.84 -45.17
CA SER A 23 25.33 22.56 -44.48
C SER A 23 25.83 21.89 -43.19
N GLU A 24 25.52 20.60 -42.98
CA GLU A 24 25.94 19.77 -41.82
C GLU A 24 25.55 20.30 -40.43
N HIS A 25 24.75 21.37 -40.33
CA HIS A 25 24.31 21.93 -39.04
C HIS A 25 23.32 21.02 -38.29
N ILE A 26 22.74 20.03 -38.98
CA ILE A 26 21.81 19.04 -38.40
C ILE A 26 22.42 17.64 -38.56
N ARG A 27 23.29 17.23 -37.63
CA ARG A 27 23.73 15.83 -37.55
C ARG A 27 22.59 14.95 -37.03
N MET A 28 22.23 13.93 -37.80
CA MET A 28 21.28 12.90 -37.33
C MET A 28 21.83 12.24 -36.05
N LYS A 29 21.00 12.15 -35.01
CA LYS A 29 21.36 11.40 -33.81
C LYS A 29 21.60 9.92 -34.18
N PRO A 30 22.64 9.26 -33.65
CA PRO A 30 22.88 7.84 -33.89
C PRO A 30 21.65 7.00 -33.50
N SER A 31 21.25 6.06 -34.36
CA SER A 31 20.09 5.18 -34.15
C SER A 31 20.16 4.39 -32.83
N TRP A 32 21.37 4.05 -32.39
CA TRP A 32 21.61 3.31 -31.15
C TRP A 32 21.22 4.09 -29.90
N ILE A 33 21.40 5.42 -29.90
CA ILE A 33 21.01 6.27 -28.77
C ILE A 33 19.48 6.26 -28.62
N PHE A 34 18.76 6.29 -29.75
CA PHE A 34 17.31 6.19 -29.75
C PHE A 34 16.83 4.81 -29.28
N LEU A 35 17.48 3.74 -29.75
CA LEU A 35 17.16 2.37 -29.33
C LEU A 35 17.37 2.17 -27.82
N ILE A 36 18.52 2.58 -27.29
CA ILE A 36 18.83 2.50 -25.85
C ILE A 36 17.85 3.32 -25.03
N GLY A 37 17.55 4.56 -25.46
CA GLY A 37 16.57 5.41 -24.79
C GLY A 37 15.18 4.75 -24.73
N SER A 38 14.76 4.11 -25.82
CA SER A 38 13.47 3.41 -25.91
C SER A 38 13.40 2.20 -24.97
N ILE A 39 14.44 1.35 -25.00
CA ILE A 39 14.54 0.17 -24.14
C ILE A 39 14.56 0.59 -22.66
N SER A 40 15.36 1.60 -22.32
CA SER A 40 15.45 2.12 -20.95
C SER A 40 14.12 2.67 -20.44
N VAL A 41 13.33 3.35 -21.29
CA VAL A 41 12.00 3.84 -20.91
C VAL A 41 11.04 2.67 -20.67
N VAL A 42 10.99 1.70 -21.57
CA VAL A 42 10.10 0.53 -21.43
C VAL A 42 10.47 -0.30 -20.20
N PHE A 43 11.75 -0.61 -20.03
CA PHE A 43 12.27 -1.36 -18.89
C PHE A 43 12.07 -0.60 -17.58
N GLY A 44 12.28 0.73 -17.60
CA GLY A 44 12.02 1.62 -16.48
C GLY A 44 10.56 1.55 -16.05
N ILE A 45 9.61 1.73 -16.97
CA ILE A 45 8.17 1.65 -16.68
C ILE A 45 7.77 0.26 -16.19
N ALA A 46 8.31 -0.81 -16.78
CA ALA A 46 8.00 -2.18 -16.36
C ALA A 46 8.49 -2.46 -14.93
N SER A 47 9.76 -2.17 -14.65
CA SER A 47 10.39 -2.36 -13.32
C SER A 47 9.68 -1.51 -12.27
N PHE A 48 9.35 -0.27 -12.65
CA PHE A 48 8.60 0.67 -11.85
C PHE A 48 7.22 0.11 -11.45
N THR A 49 6.47 -0.38 -12.45
CA THR A 49 5.14 -0.95 -12.26
C THR A 49 5.18 -2.17 -11.34
N LEU A 50 6.16 -3.06 -11.54
CA LEU A 50 6.38 -4.23 -10.68
C LEU A 50 6.67 -3.81 -9.24
N MET A 51 7.59 -2.87 -9.03
CA MET A 51 7.97 -2.42 -7.69
C MET A 51 6.81 -1.73 -6.95
N ALA A 52 6.08 -0.84 -7.63
CA ALA A 52 4.91 -0.18 -7.07
C ALA A 52 3.80 -1.19 -6.68
N SER A 53 3.59 -2.19 -7.54
CA SER A 53 2.62 -3.27 -7.32
C SER A 53 2.95 -4.14 -6.11
N LEU A 54 4.24 -4.51 -5.96
CA LEU A 54 4.75 -5.23 -4.79
C LEU A 54 4.56 -4.40 -3.52
N LEU A 55 4.95 -3.13 -3.51
CA LEU A 55 4.77 -2.27 -2.33
C LEU A 55 3.29 -2.12 -1.95
N LEU A 56 2.41 -1.89 -2.93
CA LEU A 56 0.98 -1.75 -2.67
C LEU A 56 0.38 -3.05 -2.10
N SER A 57 0.82 -4.19 -2.62
CA SER A 57 0.40 -5.49 -2.12
C SER A 57 0.94 -5.76 -0.70
N LEU A 58 2.12 -5.23 -0.33
CA LEU A 58 2.65 -5.29 1.04
C LEU A 58 1.82 -4.45 2.01
N VAL A 59 1.43 -3.25 1.58
CA VAL A 59 0.51 -2.38 2.35
C VAL A 59 -0.80 -3.10 2.62
N TRP A 60 -1.35 -3.79 1.61
CA TRP A 60 -2.58 -4.56 1.76
C TRP A 60 -2.41 -5.74 2.73
N TYR A 61 -1.32 -6.49 2.60
CA TYR A 61 -1.00 -7.59 3.50
C TYR A 61 -0.88 -7.13 4.96
N GLN A 62 -0.13 -6.06 5.22
CA GLN A 62 -0.02 -5.52 6.57
C GLN A 62 -1.37 -5.01 7.09
N SER A 63 -2.18 -4.38 6.23
CA SER A 63 -3.53 -3.93 6.61
C SER A 63 -4.40 -5.10 7.07
N ILE A 64 -4.29 -6.26 6.41
CA ILE A 64 -5.00 -7.48 6.84
C ILE A 64 -4.44 -8.00 8.17
N LEU A 65 -3.12 -8.06 8.34
CA LEU A 65 -2.49 -8.52 9.59
C LEU A 65 -2.90 -7.68 10.79
N ILE A 66 -2.96 -6.35 10.60
CA ILE A 66 -3.37 -5.38 11.62
C ILE A 66 -4.89 -5.48 11.89
N GLY A 67 -5.64 -6.17 11.02
CA GLY A 67 -7.08 -6.31 11.13
C GLY A 67 -7.81 -5.02 10.74
N PHE A 68 -7.51 -4.47 9.56
CA PHE A 68 -8.14 -3.26 9.02
C PHE A 68 -9.67 -3.24 9.19
N GLU A 69 -10.33 -4.35 8.84
CA GLU A 69 -11.79 -4.49 8.99
C GLU A 69 -12.25 -4.47 10.46
N LYS A 70 -11.38 -4.90 11.37
CA LYS A 70 -11.66 -4.92 12.81
C LYS A 70 -11.50 -3.52 13.41
N LEU A 71 -10.40 -2.84 13.08
CA LEU A 71 -10.10 -1.49 13.56
C LEU A 71 -11.10 -0.45 13.08
N THR A 72 -11.52 -0.50 11.80
CA THR A 72 -12.50 0.47 11.27
C THR A 72 -13.86 0.44 11.98
N ARG A 73 -14.23 -0.67 12.62
CA ARG A 73 -15.46 -0.80 13.44
C ARG A 73 -15.37 -0.13 14.82
N PHE A 74 -14.22 0.40 15.23
CA PHE A 74 -14.03 1.15 16.49
C PHE A 74 -14.28 2.67 16.34
N GLY A 75 -14.83 3.11 15.20
CA GLY A 75 -15.05 4.53 14.95
C GLY A 75 -13.74 5.29 14.80
N LEU A 76 -13.72 6.57 15.22
CA LEU A 76 -12.57 7.47 15.03
C LEU A 76 -11.27 6.93 15.64
N THR A 77 -11.34 6.35 16.85
CA THR A 77 -10.18 5.77 17.56
C THR A 77 -9.55 4.65 16.76
N GLY A 78 -10.38 3.78 16.17
CA GLY A 78 -9.93 2.70 15.29
C GLY A 78 -9.22 3.20 14.04
N TRP A 79 -9.74 4.26 13.41
CA TRP A 79 -9.08 4.89 12.26
C TRP A 79 -7.73 5.51 12.62
N LEU A 80 -7.60 6.16 13.79
CA LEU A 80 -6.33 6.72 14.25
C LEU A 80 -5.29 5.64 14.50
N LEU A 81 -5.68 4.54 15.15
CA LEU A 81 -4.83 3.37 15.36
C LEU A 81 -4.39 2.73 14.04
N LEU A 82 -5.30 2.64 13.09
CA LEU A 82 -5.03 2.12 11.76
C LEU A 82 -4.00 2.99 11.03
N LEU A 83 -4.20 4.30 11.03
CA LEU A 83 -3.24 5.25 10.48
C LEU A 83 -1.89 5.13 11.18
N ALA A 84 -1.85 5.01 12.51
CA ALA A 84 -0.59 4.88 13.25
C ALA A 84 0.20 3.61 12.89
N ARG A 85 -0.50 2.49 12.60
CA ARG A 85 0.12 1.19 12.29
C ARG A 85 0.38 0.97 10.79
N LEU A 86 -0.08 1.84 9.90
CA LEU A 86 0.20 1.72 8.46
C LEU A 86 1.71 1.84 8.18
N PRO A 87 2.27 1.06 7.24
CA PRO A 87 3.66 1.18 6.83
C PRO A 87 3.85 2.44 5.98
N TRP A 88 3.90 3.60 6.62
CA TRP A 88 4.02 4.91 5.96
C TRP A 88 5.22 5.01 5.02
N LEU A 89 6.33 4.31 5.34
CA LEU A 89 7.48 4.23 4.45
C LEU A 89 7.15 3.51 3.14
N ALA A 90 6.41 2.40 3.19
CA ALA A 90 5.98 1.68 1.98
C ALA A 90 4.95 2.48 1.18
N VAL A 91 3.99 3.12 1.86
CA VAL A 91 3.00 4.01 1.23
C VAL A 91 3.72 5.18 0.55
N GLY A 92 4.59 5.88 1.26
CA GLY A 92 5.38 6.99 0.75
C GLY A 92 6.30 6.59 -0.41
N ALA A 93 6.98 5.45 -0.30
CA ALA A 93 7.80 4.90 -1.38
C ALA A 93 6.95 4.58 -2.61
N SER A 94 5.77 3.97 -2.46
CA SER A 94 4.88 3.68 -3.59
C SER A 94 4.36 4.94 -4.29
N PHE A 95 4.08 6.00 -3.51
CA PHE A 95 3.62 7.29 -4.02
C PHE A 95 4.73 8.03 -4.76
N LEU A 96 5.93 8.09 -4.16
CA LEU A 96 7.11 8.73 -4.74
C LEU A 96 7.53 8.01 -6.02
N LEU A 97 7.52 6.69 -6.00
CA LEU A 97 7.62 5.88 -7.18
C LEU A 97 6.59 6.36 -8.22
N THR A 98 5.29 6.36 -7.89
CA THR A 98 4.24 6.66 -8.89
C THR A 98 4.43 8.03 -9.53
N LEU A 99 4.89 9.02 -8.75
CA LEU A 99 5.29 10.33 -9.23
C LEU A 99 6.48 10.29 -10.19
N ILE A 100 7.54 9.53 -9.89
CA ILE A 100 8.68 9.33 -10.80
C ILE A 100 8.23 8.68 -12.11
N GLY A 101 7.39 7.65 -12.04
CA GLY A 101 6.83 6.98 -13.23
C GLY A 101 6.03 7.95 -14.09
N TRP A 102 5.17 8.76 -13.47
CA TRP A 102 4.42 9.81 -14.15
C TRP A 102 5.33 10.88 -14.78
N TRP A 103 6.35 11.32 -14.05
CA TRP A 103 7.33 12.29 -14.53
C TRP A 103 8.11 11.78 -15.76
N LEU A 104 8.52 10.50 -15.74
CA LEU A 104 9.16 9.82 -16.88
C LEU A 104 8.25 9.82 -18.11
N ILE A 105 6.96 9.50 -17.94
CA ILE A 105 5.98 9.51 -19.04
C ILE A 105 5.85 10.93 -19.61
N GLN A 106 5.79 11.96 -18.76
CA GLN A 106 5.71 13.34 -19.22
C GLN A 106 6.94 13.79 -20.02
N ARG A 107 8.14 13.40 -19.55
CA ARG A 107 9.40 13.75 -20.21
C ARG A 107 9.65 12.96 -21.49
N SER A 108 9.03 11.81 -21.63
CA SER A 108 9.13 11.03 -22.86
C SER A 108 8.56 11.80 -24.05
N GLU A 109 9.26 11.77 -25.19
CA GLU A 109 8.81 12.40 -26.44
C GLU A 109 7.70 11.59 -27.13
N TYR A 110 7.25 10.49 -26.51
CA TYR A 110 6.23 9.58 -27.04
C TYR A 110 4.83 10.20 -26.99
N GLY A 111 4.51 10.97 -28.03
CA GLY A 111 3.15 11.30 -28.43
C GLY A 111 2.54 12.55 -27.79
N GLY A 112 1.51 13.07 -28.46
CA GLY A 112 0.79 14.29 -28.05
C GLY A 112 0.14 14.18 -26.66
N ARG A 113 -0.25 15.32 -26.09
CA ARG A 113 -0.74 15.45 -24.69
C ARG A 113 -1.82 14.43 -24.30
N HIS A 114 -2.75 14.09 -25.21
CA HIS A 114 -3.78 13.08 -24.95
C HIS A 114 -3.22 11.66 -24.77
N ARG A 115 -2.23 11.26 -25.59
CA ARG A 115 -1.63 9.92 -25.50
C ARG A 115 -0.89 9.72 -24.18
N LYS A 116 -0.20 10.75 -23.69
CA LYS A 116 0.49 10.71 -22.38
C LYS A 116 -0.47 10.45 -21.22
N ARG A 117 -1.66 11.06 -21.23
CA ARG A 117 -2.69 10.82 -20.21
C ARG A 117 -3.23 9.39 -20.28
N VAL A 118 -3.49 8.87 -21.48
CA VAL A 118 -3.96 7.49 -21.67
C VAL A 118 -2.90 6.48 -21.20
N ILE A 119 -1.63 6.69 -21.55
CA ILE A 119 -0.53 5.82 -21.10
C ILE A 119 -0.43 5.84 -19.58
N GLY A 120 -0.43 7.02 -18.95
CA GLY A 120 -0.38 7.09 -17.48
C GLY A 120 -1.58 6.45 -16.80
N ALA A 121 -2.79 6.62 -17.33
CA ALA A 121 -3.99 5.93 -16.83
C ALA A 121 -3.88 4.41 -16.97
N SER A 122 -3.34 3.90 -18.10
CA SER A 122 -3.12 2.46 -18.29
C SER A 122 -2.06 1.89 -17.35
N VAL A 123 -0.98 2.63 -17.08
CA VAL A 123 0.06 2.22 -16.12
C VAL A 123 -0.53 2.17 -14.71
N PHE A 124 -1.29 3.19 -14.32
CA PHE A 124 -1.96 3.21 -13.03
C PHE A 124 -2.94 2.03 -12.88
N ALA A 125 -3.77 1.77 -13.89
CA ALA A 125 -4.66 0.60 -13.91
C ALA A 125 -3.87 -0.72 -13.83
N ALA A 126 -2.74 -0.83 -14.53
CA ALA A 126 -1.89 -2.02 -14.47
C ALA A 126 -1.29 -2.24 -13.08
N ILE A 127 -0.89 -1.18 -12.37
CA ILE A 127 -0.43 -1.27 -10.97
C ILE A 127 -1.55 -1.81 -10.07
N LEU A 128 -2.77 -1.29 -10.19
CA LEU A 128 -3.90 -1.75 -9.40
C LEU A 128 -4.25 -3.23 -9.67
N VAL A 129 -4.34 -3.61 -10.94
CA VAL A 129 -4.66 -5.00 -11.34
C VAL A 129 -3.57 -5.95 -10.90
N SER A 130 -2.30 -5.62 -11.13
CA SER A 130 -1.17 -6.46 -10.71
C SER A 130 -1.10 -6.58 -9.18
N SER A 131 -1.39 -5.50 -8.44
CA SER A 131 -1.39 -5.54 -6.97
C SER A 131 -2.47 -6.49 -6.45
N LEU A 132 -3.67 -6.44 -7.06
CA LEU A 132 -4.75 -7.38 -6.76
C LEU A 132 -4.36 -8.82 -7.09
N LEU A 133 -3.68 -9.06 -8.22
CA LEU A 133 -3.18 -10.37 -8.59
C LEU A 133 -2.13 -10.88 -7.60
N PHE A 134 -1.17 -10.06 -7.18
CA PHE A 134 -0.18 -10.44 -6.16
C PHE A 134 -0.84 -10.78 -4.84
N HIS A 135 -1.86 -10.01 -4.44
CA HIS A 135 -2.63 -10.29 -3.25
C HIS A 135 -3.35 -11.65 -3.34
N ARG A 136 -4.03 -11.92 -4.46
CA ARG A 136 -4.72 -13.19 -4.72
C ARG A 136 -3.76 -14.38 -4.82
N ALA A 137 -2.61 -14.19 -5.44
CA ALA A 137 -1.55 -15.19 -5.55
C ALA A 137 -0.84 -15.45 -4.22
N LYS A 138 -1.15 -14.68 -3.17
CA LYS A 138 -0.56 -14.82 -1.83
C LYS A 138 0.97 -14.84 -1.88
N VAL A 139 1.57 -14.02 -2.74
CA VAL A 139 3.05 -13.98 -2.91
C VAL A 139 3.77 -13.70 -1.60
N TRP A 140 3.12 -13.00 -0.66
CA TRP A 140 3.62 -12.79 0.71
C TRP A 140 3.83 -14.07 1.51
N GLN A 141 3.10 -15.14 1.19
CA GLN A 141 3.31 -16.47 1.79
C GLN A 141 4.59 -17.15 1.28
N LEU A 142 5.31 -16.56 0.32
CA LEU A 142 6.65 -16.99 -0.09
C LEU A 142 7.77 -16.22 0.63
N LEU A 143 7.45 -15.11 1.32
CA LEU A 143 8.39 -14.42 2.20
C LEU A 143 8.55 -14.98 3.64
N PRO A 144 7.75 -15.94 4.16
CA PRO A 144 7.74 -16.23 5.58
C PRO A 144 9.01 -16.89 6.08
N ASP A 145 9.82 -17.58 5.28
CA ASP A 145 10.97 -18.26 5.86
C ASP A 145 12.06 -17.28 6.35
N TYR A 146 12.30 -16.19 5.63
CA TYR A 146 13.27 -15.16 6.06
C TYR A 146 12.72 -14.17 7.10
N ALA A 147 11.43 -13.82 7.00
CA ALA A 147 10.83 -12.87 7.93
C ALA A 147 10.45 -13.54 9.26
N ARG A 148 10.00 -14.80 9.25
CA ARG A 148 9.60 -15.53 10.46
C ARG A 148 10.81 -15.90 11.31
N GLU A 149 11.95 -16.24 10.71
CA GLU A 149 13.19 -16.50 11.46
C GLU A 149 13.72 -15.23 12.16
N ASN A 150 13.56 -14.05 11.53
CA ASN A 150 13.95 -12.76 12.12
C ASN A 150 12.87 -12.12 13.02
N MET A 151 11.58 -12.38 12.79
CA MET A 151 10.45 -11.87 13.60
C MET A 151 10.13 -12.74 14.81
N VAL A 152 10.47 -14.04 14.81
CA VAL A 152 10.36 -14.90 16.01
C VAL A 152 11.32 -14.46 17.12
N SER A 153 12.36 -13.69 16.78
CA SER A 153 13.35 -13.25 17.76
C SER A 153 12.92 -12.04 18.58
N GLN A 154 11.96 -11.24 18.11
CA GLN A 154 11.38 -10.11 18.86
C GLN A 154 9.94 -9.87 18.40
N PRO A 155 8.92 -10.54 18.98
CA PRO A 155 7.57 -9.98 18.93
C PRO A 155 7.68 -8.51 19.38
N PRO A 156 7.00 -7.55 18.71
CA PRO A 156 6.96 -6.19 19.20
C PRO A 156 6.60 -6.26 20.68
N SER A 157 7.40 -5.61 21.54
CA SER A 157 7.22 -5.67 22.98
C SER A 157 5.75 -5.39 23.25
N ILE A 158 5.03 -6.42 23.71
CA ILE A 158 3.58 -6.36 23.85
C ILE A 158 3.20 -5.20 24.79
N GLN A 159 4.13 -4.82 25.68
CA GLN A 159 4.06 -3.69 26.61
C GLN A 159 3.76 -2.32 25.96
N ASP A 160 4.06 -2.11 24.67
CA ASP A 160 3.74 -0.86 23.98
C ASP A 160 2.36 -0.88 23.29
N GLU A 161 1.71 -2.05 23.24
CA GLU A 161 0.41 -2.20 22.60
C GLU A 161 -0.71 -1.69 23.50
N ARG A 162 -1.41 -0.63 23.05
CA ARG A 162 -2.66 -0.15 23.68
C ARG A 162 -3.89 -0.96 23.29
N VAL A 163 -3.74 -1.90 22.35
CA VAL A 163 -4.82 -2.72 21.81
C VAL A 163 -4.32 -4.15 21.77
N LEU A 164 -5.01 -5.04 22.48
CA LEU A 164 -4.77 -6.47 22.35
C LEU A 164 -5.95 -7.13 21.67
N VAL A 165 -5.63 -8.06 20.78
CA VAL A 165 -6.61 -8.92 20.12
C VAL A 165 -6.28 -10.35 20.48
N GLY A 166 -7.20 -11.04 21.16
CA GLY A 166 -6.95 -12.38 21.66
C GLY A 166 -8.21 -13.19 21.83
N ARG A 167 -8.02 -14.50 21.98
CA ARG A 167 -9.10 -15.44 22.29
C ARG A 167 -9.18 -15.67 23.79
N ILE A 168 -10.35 -15.53 24.39
CA ILE A 168 -10.52 -15.81 25.82
C ILE A 168 -10.33 -17.31 26.07
N ILE A 169 -9.37 -17.67 26.92
CA ILE A 169 -9.12 -19.07 27.31
C ILE A 169 -9.57 -19.37 28.74
N SER A 170 -9.61 -18.38 29.61
CA SER A 170 -10.20 -18.49 30.95
C SER A 170 -10.77 -17.15 31.39
N ALA A 171 -11.84 -17.20 32.18
CA ALA A 171 -12.46 -16.04 32.82
C ALA A 171 -12.73 -16.38 34.29
N GLN A 172 -12.20 -15.57 35.21
CA GLN A 172 -12.39 -15.70 36.66
C GLN A 172 -12.71 -14.31 37.24
N GLY A 173 -13.99 -13.98 37.35
CA GLY A 173 -14.43 -12.67 37.83
C GLY A 173 -14.06 -11.53 36.87
N THR A 174 -13.20 -10.62 37.32
CA THR A 174 -12.67 -9.49 36.54
C THR A 174 -11.40 -9.84 35.78
N GLU A 175 -10.82 -11.02 36.01
CA GLU A 175 -9.58 -11.49 35.39
C GLU A 175 -9.88 -12.42 34.21
N TYR A 176 -9.29 -12.10 33.06
CA TYR A 176 -9.42 -12.84 31.82
C TYR A 176 -8.03 -13.19 31.30
N ASN A 177 -7.83 -14.42 30.83
CA ASN A 177 -6.62 -14.77 30.11
C ASN A 177 -6.93 -14.80 28.61
N LEU A 178 -6.19 -14.01 27.84
CA LEU A 178 -6.31 -13.94 26.39
C LEU A 178 -5.14 -14.68 25.74
N LEU A 179 -5.44 -15.64 24.88
CA LEU A 179 -4.46 -16.22 23.96
C LEU A 179 -4.27 -15.26 22.78
N HIS A 180 -3.10 -14.62 22.74
CA HIS A 180 -2.71 -13.71 21.68
C HIS A 180 -2.32 -14.47 20.40
N ALA A 181 -2.28 -13.77 19.26
CA ALA A 181 -1.88 -14.35 17.97
C ALA A 181 -0.42 -14.89 17.97
N SER A 182 0.42 -14.38 18.88
CA SER A 182 1.79 -14.90 19.10
C SER A 182 1.82 -16.28 19.78
N GLY A 183 0.70 -16.73 20.35
CA GLY A 183 0.63 -17.93 21.19
C GLY A 183 0.88 -17.66 22.68
N GLU A 184 1.20 -16.42 23.05
CA GLU A 184 1.35 -16.02 24.45
C GLU A 184 -0.02 -15.85 25.12
N VAL A 185 -0.06 -16.18 26.40
CA VAL A 185 -1.23 -15.98 27.26
C VAL A 185 -1.04 -14.67 28.01
N ILE A 186 -1.92 -13.71 27.75
CA ILE A 186 -1.87 -12.38 28.36
C ILE A 186 -2.97 -12.29 29.42
N PRO A 187 -2.63 -12.03 30.69
CA PRO A 187 -3.62 -11.74 31.72
C PRO A 187 -4.16 -10.32 31.51
N VAL A 188 -5.47 -10.21 31.57
CA VAL A 188 -6.24 -9.01 31.27
C VAL A 188 -7.21 -8.78 32.42
N VAL A 189 -7.21 -7.57 32.98
CA VAL A 189 -8.06 -7.20 34.12
C VAL A 189 -9.00 -6.08 33.71
N ILE A 190 -10.29 -6.27 33.98
CA ILE A 190 -11.31 -5.24 33.82
C ILE A 190 -11.48 -4.55 35.17
N SER A 191 -10.84 -3.39 35.35
CA SER A 191 -10.87 -2.66 36.62
C SER A 191 -12.18 -1.94 36.89
N ASP A 192 -12.92 -1.59 35.84
CA ASP A 192 -14.20 -0.91 35.97
C ASP A 192 -15.36 -1.94 35.96
N PRO A 193 -16.03 -2.19 37.10
CA PRO A 193 -17.14 -3.14 37.17
C PRO A 193 -18.35 -2.68 36.36
N GLU A 194 -18.55 -1.36 36.15
CA GLU A 194 -19.64 -0.85 35.31
C GLU A 194 -19.47 -1.28 33.84
N MET A 195 -18.22 -1.43 33.39
CA MET A 195 -17.92 -1.94 32.05
C MET A 195 -18.44 -3.36 31.86
N ILE A 196 -18.38 -4.20 32.90
CA ILE A 196 -18.90 -5.58 32.85
C ILE A 196 -20.43 -5.57 32.72
N GLU A 197 -21.11 -4.66 33.41
CA GLU A 197 -22.56 -4.51 33.33
C GLU A 197 -23.02 -3.94 31.97
N GLN A 198 -22.21 -3.07 31.36
CA GLN A 198 -22.47 -2.52 30.02
C GLN A 198 -22.28 -3.54 28.89
N LEU A 199 -21.54 -4.62 29.13
CA LEU A 199 -21.46 -5.73 28.18
C LEU A 199 -22.80 -6.46 28.19
N GLN A 200 -23.58 -6.24 27.12
CA GLN A 200 -24.87 -6.93 26.92
C GLN A 200 -24.76 -8.46 27.01
N HIS A 201 -23.55 -9.01 26.81
CA HIS A 201 -23.23 -10.43 26.94
C HIS A 201 -21.92 -10.60 27.70
N VAL A 202 -21.91 -11.48 28.70
CA VAL A 202 -20.68 -11.91 29.38
C VAL A 202 -19.82 -12.64 28.35
N PRO A 203 -18.55 -12.25 28.15
CA PRO A 203 -17.67 -12.89 27.17
C PRO A 203 -17.54 -14.39 27.46
N LEU A 204 -17.82 -15.23 26.47
CA LEU A 204 -17.73 -16.68 26.63
C LEU A 204 -16.30 -17.16 26.36
N ILE A 205 -15.89 -18.22 27.07
CA ILE A 205 -14.61 -18.89 26.80
C ILE A 205 -14.60 -19.35 25.35
N GLY A 206 -13.53 -19.00 24.65
CA GLY A 206 -13.30 -19.32 23.25
C GLY A 206 -13.68 -18.21 22.27
N GLU A 207 -14.27 -17.11 22.73
CA GLU A 207 -14.56 -15.93 21.89
C GLU A 207 -13.31 -15.07 21.65
N TYR A 208 -13.28 -14.41 20.49
CA TYR A 208 -12.27 -13.41 20.18
C TYR A 208 -12.73 -12.05 20.68
N VAL A 209 -11.88 -11.40 21.46
CA VAL A 209 -12.13 -10.06 21.97
C VAL A 209 -11.01 -9.13 21.54
N VAL A 210 -11.38 -7.86 21.40
CA VAL A 210 -10.45 -6.77 21.23
C VAL A 210 -10.57 -5.91 22.48
N VAL A 211 -9.47 -5.79 23.20
CA VAL A 211 -9.35 -4.98 24.42
C VAL A 211 -8.48 -3.76 24.12
N LEU A 212 -8.94 -2.61 24.55
CA LEU A 212 -8.20 -1.35 24.58
C LEU A 212 -7.83 -1.05 26.02
N GLY A 213 -6.57 -0.72 26.26
CA GLY A 213 -6.06 -0.62 27.62
C GLY A 213 -4.61 -0.16 27.68
N HIS A 214 -4.01 -0.39 28.84
CA HIS A 214 -2.61 -0.09 29.11
C HIS A 214 -1.99 -1.18 29.98
N TRP A 215 -0.68 -1.28 29.94
CA TRP A 215 0.06 -2.24 30.75
C TRP A 215 0.31 -1.67 32.14
N ASP A 216 -0.07 -2.44 33.16
CA ASP A 216 0.37 -2.28 34.54
C ASP A 216 1.21 -3.52 34.90
N ASP A 217 2.53 -3.35 34.87
CA ASP A 217 3.53 -4.41 34.96
C ASP A 217 3.37 -5.55 33.93
N ARG A 218 2.70 -6.64 34.34
CA ARG A 218 2.47 -7.86 33.53
C ARG A 218 1.00 -8.08 33.21
N VAL A 219 0.13 -7.19 33.66
CA VAL A 219 -1.31 -7.30 33.51
C VAL A 219 -1.77 -6.18 32.58
N PHE A 220 -2.63 -6.54 31.63
CA PHE A 220 -3.22 -5.55 30.75
C PHE A 220 -4.53 -5.05 31.33
N GLU A 221 -4.55 -3.78 31.75
CA GLU A 221 -5.73 -3.15 32.33
C GLU A 221 -6.63 -2.60 31.23
N VAL A 222 -7.84 -3.16 31.15
CA VAL A 222 -8.84 -2.82 30.12
C VAL A 222 -9.53 -1.51 30.46
N GLN A 223 -9.57 -0.60 29.49
CA GLN A 223 -10.36 0.63 29.51
C GLN A 223 -11.61 0.52 28.64
N GLN A 224 -11.53 -0.22 27.53
CA GLN A 224 -12.68 -0.50 26.67
C GLN A 224 -12.62 -1.95 26.17
N LEU A 225 -13.73 -2.67 26.31
CA LEU A 225 -13.90 -4.02 25.78
C LEU A 225 -14.93 -4.01 24.64
N LYS A 226 -14.61 -4.65 23.53
CA LYS A 226 -15.59 -4.95 22.47
C LYS A 226 -15.53 -6.42 22.09
N ILE A 227 -16.64 -7.13 22.32
CA ILE A 227 -16.78 -8.54 21.96
C ILE A 227 -17.02 -8.64 20.46
N TRP A 228 -16.28 -9.52 19.79
CA TRP A 228 -16.54 -9.85 18.41
C TRP A 228 -17.37 -11.12 18.37
N LEU A 229 -18.68 -10.97 18.15
CA LEU A 229 -19.60 -12.09 17.98
C LEU A 229 -19.10 -12.97 16.83
N LYS A 230 -19.01 -14.26 17.14
CA LYS A 230 -18.62 -15.39 16.29
C LYS A 230 -18.99 -15.13 14.82
N GLU A 231 -18.02 -15.28 13.91
CA GLU A 231 -18.35 -15.62 12.53
C GLU A 231 -19.28 -16.83 12.60
N THR A 232 -20.53 -16.61 12.24
CA THR A 232 -21.48 -17.69 12.03
C THR A 232 -20.86 -18.53 10.91
N PRO A 233 -20.69 -19.84 11.11
CA PRO A 233 -20.00 -20.71 10.15
C PRO A 233 -20.64 -20.67 8.76
#